data_AF-A0A0Q5LTD0-F1
#
_entry.id   AF-A0A0Q5LTD0-F1
#
_cell.length_a   1.000
_cell.length_b   1.000
_cell.length_c   1.000
_cell.angle_alpha   90.00
_cell.angle_beta   90.00
_cell.angle_gamma   90.00
#
_symmetry.space_group_name_H-M   'P 1'
#
loop_
_entity.id
_entity.type
_entity.pdbx_description
1 polymer ?
#
loop_
_entity_poly.entity_id
_entity_poly.type
_entity_poly.pdbx_seq_one_letter_code
_entity_poly.pdbx_strand_id
1 'polypeptide(L)'
;MTTFGPQLIGATEKTLNALLNHVLAETDLTEPQWVTLRLAAQNASAAPLGAVLRGRARFADADAIIDDLSRRGLIAGDTLTPAGRELVTGLESRITSLTAPVWAELAPDDVAATERVLTSVTARVGGILDALAS
;
A
#
# COMPACT_ATOMS: atom_id res chain seq x y z
N MET A 1 5.09 -26.34 8.44
CA MET A 1 4.51 -25.15 9.09
C MET A 1 5.57 -24.06 9.08
N THR A 2 5.33 -22.92 8.46
CA THR A 2 6.28 -21.79 8.47
C THR A 2 6.10 -21.03 9.78
N THR A 3 7.15 -20.91 10.58
CA THR A 3 7.11 -20.14 11.85
C THR A 3 6.96 -18.65 11.56
N PHE A 4 6.34 -17.92 12.48
CA PHE A 4 6.28 -16.46 12.40
C PHE A 4 7.69 -15.86 12.27
N GLY A 5 7.88 -15.05 11.23
CA GLY A 5 9.17 -14.46 10.89
C GLY A 5 9.17 -13.90 9.47
N PRO A 6 10.32 -13.38 8.98
CA PRO A 6 10.41 -12.71 7.67
C PRO A 6 9.92 -13.55 6.50
N GLN A 7 10.14 -14.88 6.55
CA GLN A 7 9.72 -15.82 5.52
C GLN A 7 8.19 -15.93 5.43
N LEU A 8 7.50 -16.04 6.58
CA LEU A 8 6.04 -16.06 6.60
C LEU A 8 5.47 -14.73 6.13
N ILE A 9 6.01 -13.61 6.64
CA ILE A 9 5.56 -12.26 6.25
C ILE A 9 5.71 -12.06 4.74
N GLY A 10 6.87 -12.39 4.17
CA GLY A 10 7.11 -12.25 2.74
C GLY A 10 6.25 -13.20 1.89
N ALA A 11 5.94 -14.42 2.36
CA ALA A 11 5.03 -15.31 1.66
C ALA A 11 3.59 -14.76 1.67
N THR A 12 3.12 -14.26 2.82
CA THR A 12 1.81 -13.61 2.96
C THR A 12 1.70 -12.39 2.05
N GLU A 13 2.69 -11.50 2.08
CA GLU A 13 2.73 -10.29 1.25
C GLU A 13 2.70 -10.64 -0.25
N LYS A 14 3.54 -11.56 -0.71
CA LYS A 14 3.51 -12.03 -2.11
C LYS A 14 2.18 -12.65 -2.53
N THR A 15 1.52 -13.36 -1.62
CA THR A 15 0.22 -14.00 -1.91
C THR A 15 -0.88 -12.96 -2.05
N LEU A 16 -0.91 -11.98 -1.14
CA LEU A 16 -1.81 -10.82 -1.24
C LEU A 16 -1.51 -9.98 -2.49
N ASN A 17 -0.23 -9.79 -2.82
CA ASN A 17 0.19 -9.05 -4.01
C ASN A 17 -0.19 -9.78 -5.32
N ALA A 18 -0.14 -11.12 -5.34
CA ALA A 18 -0.62 -11.89 -6.50
C ALA A 18 -2.12 -11.66 -6.76
N LEU A 19 -2.94 -11.61 -5.70
CA LEU A 19 -4.36 -11.28 -5.81
C LEU A 19 -4.57 -9.82 -6.24
N LEU A 20 -3.81 -8.88 -5.67
CA LEU A 20 -3.85 -7.48 -6.09
C LEU A 20 -3.52 -7.35 -7.58
N ASN A 21 -2.42 -7.97 -8.04
CA ASN A 21 -2.02 -7.95 -9.45
C ASN A 21 -3.09 -8.56 -10.37
N HIS A 22 -3.80 -9.58 -9.92
CA HIS A 22 -4.95 -10.10 -10.67
C HIS A 22 -6.07 -9.06 -10.84
N VAL A 23 -6.38 -8.30 -9.78
CA VAL A 23 -7.37 -7.21 -9.86
C VAL A 23 -6.86 -6.06 -10.74
N LEU A 24 -5.59 -5.71 -10.61
CA LEU A 24 -4.97 -4.64 -11.38
C LEU A 24 -4.75 -5.02 -12.85
N ALA A 25 -4.72 -6.30 -13.22
CA ALA A 25 -4.52 -6.73 -14.61
C ALA A 25 -5.62 -6.24 -15.57
N GLU A 26 -6.80 -5.90 -15.04
CA GLU A 26 -7.89 -5.27 -15.81
C GLU A 26 -7.74 -3.74 -15.90
N THR A 27 -6.65 -3.21 -15.36
CA THR A 27 -6.29 -1.80 -15.38
C THR A 27 -4.89 -1.64 -15.98
N ASP A 28 -4.58 -0.46 -16.52
CA ASP A 28 -3.21 -0.13 -16.89
C ASP A 28 -2.38 0.32 -15.67
N LEU A 29 -2.69 -0.15 -14.45
CA LEU A 29 -1.96 0.21 -13.23
C LEU A 29 -1.02 -0.90 -12.78
N THR A 30 0.15 -0.47 -12.32
CA THR A 30 1.11 -1.30 -11.58
C THR A 30 0.84 -1.21 -10.07
N GLU A 31 1.39 -2.13 -9.29
CA GLU A 31 1.30 -2.08 -7.83
C GLU A 31 1.86 -0.78 -7.24
N PRO A 32 3.05 -0.25 -7.62
CA PRO A 32 3.54 1.01 -7.10
C PRO A 32 2.63 2.21 -7.40
N GLN A 33 2.01 2.22 -8.59
CA GLN A 33 1.01 3.23 -8.96
C GLN A 33 -0.24 3.12 -8.10
N TRP A 34 -0.76 1.91 -7.89
CA TRP A 34 -1.90 1.67 -7.00
C TRP A 34 -1.63 2.13 -5.57
N VAL A 35 -0.49 1.72 -4.99
CA VAL A 35 -0.07 2.14 -3.64
C VAL A 35 0.05 3.65 -3.56
N THR A 36 0.57 4.29 -4.61
CA THR A 36 0.66 5.76 -4.68
C THR A 36 -0.69 6.44 -4.65
N LEU A 37 -1.65 5.97 -5.45
CA LEU A 37 -3.02 6.50 -5.45
C LEU A 37 -3.71 6.32 -4.09
N ARG A 38 -3.49 5.18 -3.44
CA ARG A 38 -4.05 4.89 -2.12
C ARG A 38 -3.45 5.80 -1.04
N LEU A 39 -2.13 6.03 -1.09
CA LEU A 39 -1.47 6.96 -0.17
C LEU A 39 -1.91 8.41 -0.43
N ALA A 40 -2.11 8.80 -1.69
CA ALA A 40 -2.67 10.09 -2.04
C ALA A 40 -4.11 10.27 -1.50
N ALA A 41 -4.95 9.23 -1.55
CA ALA A 41 -6.29 9.25 -0.96
C ALA A 41 -6.26 9.43 0.57
N GLN A 42 -5.27 8.84 1.24
CA GLN A 42 -5.10 8.90 2.69
C GLN A 42 -4.32 10.14 3.17
N ASN A 43 -3.72 10.90 2.25
CA ASN A 43 -2.90 12.07 2.56
C ASN A 43 -3.75 13.31 2.89
N ALA A 44 -4.57 13.20 3.94
CA ALA A 44 -5.46 14.26 4.40
C ALA A 44 -4.72 15.53 4.86
N SER A 45 -3.43 15.41 5.21
CA SER A 45 -2.57 16.52 5.65
C SER A 45 -1.93 17.31 4.50
N ALA A 46 -2.16 16.94 3.24
CA ALA A 46 -1.54 17.56 2.06
C ALA A 46 0.00 17.64 2.15
N ALA A 47 0.64 16.66 2.78
CA ALA A 47 2.10 16.57 2.77
C ALA A 47 2.58 16.30 1.34
N PRO A 48 3.80 16.72 0.95
CA PRO A 48 4.34 16.41 -0.36
C PRO A 48 4.30 14.90 -0.61
N LEU A 49 3.61 14.46 -1.67
CA LEU A 49 3.32 13.06 -1.91
C LEU A 49 4.61 12.27 -2.09
N GLY A 50 5.60 12.84 -2.78
CA GLY A 50 6.92 12.22 -2.92
C GLY A 50 7.61 11.91 -1.57
N ALA A 51 7.45 12.78 -0.56
CA ALA A 51 7.97 12.53 0.78
C ALA A 51 7.19 11.41 1.48
N VAL A 52 5.86 11.36 1.31
CA VAL A 52 5.01 10.28 1.83
C VAL A 52 5.40 8.93 1.20
N LEU A 53 5.65 8.87 -0.11
CA LEU A 53 6.05 7.65 -0.80
C LEU A 53 7.42 7.13 -0.33
N ARG A 54 8.43 8.01 -0.23
CA ARG A 54 9.76 7.64 0.28
C ARG A 54 9.71 7.20 1.75
N GLY A 55 8.85 7.81 2.56
CA GLY A 55 8.71 7.51 3.99
C GLY A 55 7.90 6.25 4.29
N ARG A 56 6.77 6.04 3.60
CA ARG A 56 5.83 4.95 3.90
C ARG A 56 5.96 3.76 2.97
N ALA A 57 6.03 3.99 1.67
CA ALA A 57 6.13 2.93 0.66
C ALA A 57 7.59 2.57 0.33
N ARG A 58 8.55 3.40 0.75
CA ARG A 58 9.99 3.25 0.47
C ARG A 58 10.31 3.19 -1.03
N PHE A 59 9.47 3.81 -1.87
CA PHE A 59 9.72 3.93 -3.30
C PHE A 59 10.82 4.95 -3.57
N ALA A 60 11.93 4.50 -4.15
CA ALA A 60 13.04 5.36 -4.54
C ALA A 60 12.71 6.23 -5.77
N ASP A 61 11.82 5.73 -6.62
CA ASP A 61 11.34 6.31 -7.88
C ASP A 61 10.01 7.07 -7.73
N ALA A 62 9.73 7.57 -6.52
CA ALA A 62 8.50 8.28 -6.18
C ALA A 62 8.08 9.36 -7.21
N ASP A 63 9.04 10.17 -7.66
CA ASP A 63 8.74 11.27 -8.60
C ASP A 63 8.32 10.74 -9.98
N ALA A 64 8.95 9.67 -10.47
CA ALA A 64 8.59 9.06 -11.75
C ALA A 64 7.18 8.42 -11.72
N ILE A 65 6.81 7.81 -10.59
CA ILE A 65 5.47 7.24 -10.40
C ILE A 65 4.41 8.35 -10.37
N ILE A 66 4.68 9.44 -9.65
CA ILE A 66 3.78 10.61 -9.58
C ILE A 66 3.60 11.23 -10.97
N ASP A 67 4.70 11.48 -11.70
CA ASP A 67 4.66 12.05 -13.04
C ASP A 67 3.83 11.21 -14.01
N ASP A 68 3.94 9.88 -13.94
CA ASP A 68 3.14 8.99 -14.77
C ASP A 68 1.65 9.05 -14.44
N LEU A 69 1.30 9.00 -13.15
CA LEU A 69 -0.08 9.15 -12.70
C LEU A 69 -0.67 10.53 -13.03
N SER A 70 0.16 11.58 -13.03
CA SER A 70 -0.23 12.92 -13.46
C SER A 70 -0.46 13.00 -14.96
N ARG A 71 0.40 12.39 -15.80
CA ARG A 71 0.14 12.29 -17.26
C ARG A 71 -1.15 11.55 -17.58
N ARG A 72 -1.52 10.58 -16.74
CA ARG A 72 -2.79 9.84 -16.84
C ARG A 72 -3.99 10.60 -16.28
N GLY A 73 -3.79 11.80 -15.73
CA GLY A 73 -4.85 12.63 -15.16
C GLY A 73 -5.44 12.07 -13.85
N LEU A 74 -4.73 11.18 -13.15
CA LEU A 74 -5.18 10.59 -11.88
C LEU A 74 -4.69 11.40 -10.66
N ILE A 75 -3.58 12.11 -10.82
CA ILE A 75 -3.00 12.99 -9.79
C ILE A 75 -2.80 14.40 -10.35
N ALA A 76 -3.14 15.41 -9.53
CA ALA A 76 -2.80 16.81 -9.77
C ALA A 76 -2.04 17.36 -8.55
N GLY A 77 -0.75 17.68 -8.76
CA GLY A 77 0.16 18.00 -7.66
C GLY A 77 0.31 16.81 -6.72
N ASP A 78 -0.03 17.00 -5.44
CA ASP A 78 0.07 15.96 -4.41
C ASP A 78 -1.27 15.25 -4.10
N THR A 79 -2.31 15.50 -4.90
CA THR A 79 -3.68 15.07 -4.61
C THR A 79 -4.33 14.31 -5.77
N LEU A 80 -5.32 13.48 -5.46
CA LEU A 80 -6.13 12.80 -6.48
C LEU A 80 -7.03 13.78 -7.23
N THR A 81 -7.11 13.61 -8.54
CA THR A 81 -8.17 14.22 -9.37
C THR A 81 -9.53 13.55 -9.10
N PRO A 82 -10.65 14.10 -9.60
CA PRO A 82 -11.94 13.40 -9.55
C PRO A 82 -11.87 11.98 -10.16
N ALA A 83 -11.24 11.84 -11.33
CA ALA A 83 -11.05 10.53 -11.98
C ALA A 83 -10.17 9.58 -11.14
N GLY A 84 -9.11 10.10 -10.52
CA GLY A 84 -8.28 9.35 -9.59
C GLY A 84 -9.07 8.82 -8.39
N ARG A 85 -9.94 9.64 -7.80
CA ARG A 85 -10.80 9.23 -6.67
C ARG A 85 -11.82 8.17 -7.06
N GLU A 86 -12.45 8.32 -8.22
CA GLU A 86 -13.42 7.35 -8.74
C GLU A 86 -12.75 5.99 -8.97
N LEU A 87 -11.58 6.00 -9.63
CA LEU A 87 -10.78 4.79 -9.86
C LEU A 87 -10.38 4.12 -8.54
N VAL A 88 -9.89 4.88 -7.57
CA VAL A 88 -9.51 4.35 -6.25
C VAL A 88 -10.71 3.71 -5.57
N THR A 89 -11.84 4.40 -5.52
CA THR A 89 -13.07 3.90 -4.87
C THR A 89 -13.54 2.59 -5.51
N GLY A 90 -13.53 2.52 -6.85
CA GLY A 90 -13.92 1.31 -7.59
C GLY A 90 -12.99 0.12 -7.32
N LEU A 91 -11.68 0.35 -7.34
CA LEU A 91 -10.69 -0.70 -7.04
C LEU A 91 -10.73 -1.13 -5.58
N GLU A 92 -10.84 -0.21 -4.62
CA GLU A 92 -10.95 -0.55 -3.20
C GLU A 92 -12.21 -1.39 -2.93
N SER A 93 -13.34 -1.04 -3.55
CA SER A 93 -14.58 -1.82 -3.47
C SER A 93 -14.37 -3.24 -3.99
N ARG A 94 -13.77 -3.39 -5.17
CA ARG A 94 -13.49 -4.69 -5.79
C ARG A 94 -12.54 -5.55 -4.95
N ILE A 95 -11.44 -4.98 -4.48
CA ILE A 95 -10.46 -5.66 -3.62
C ILE A 95 -11.13 -6.10 -2.31
N THR A 96 -11.95 -5.22 -1.71
CA THR A 96 -12.67 -5.54 -0.47
C THR A 96 -13.65 -6.69 -0.69
N SER A 97 -14.44 -6.67 -1.77
CA SER A 97 -15.37 -7.76 -2.07
C SER A 97 -14.67 -9.12 -2.26
N LEU A 98 -13.50 -9.14 -2.91
CA LEU A 98 -12.73 -10.36 -3.13
C LEU A 98 -12.05 -10.87 -1.85
N THR A 99 -11.60 -9.97 -0.97
CA THR A 99 -10.83 -10.33 0.22
C THR A 99 -11.66 -10.42 1.49
N ALA A 100 -12.91 -9.92 1.51
CA ALA A 100 -13.77 -9.95 2.68
C ALA A 100 -13.90 -11.35 3.34
N PRO A 101 -14.07 -12.46 2.59
CA PRO A 101 -14.12 -13.79 3.19
C PRO A 101 -12.83 -14.17 3.94
N VAL A 102 -11.66 -13.77 3.40
CA VAL A 102 -10.35 -14.05 4.01
C VAL A 102 -10.25 -13.41 5.40
N TRP A 103 -10.78 -12.20 5.56
CA TRP A 103 -10.74 -11.46 6.82
C TRP A 103 -11.84 -11.89 7.80
N ALA A 104 -13.01 -12.28 7.29
CA ALA A 104 -14.18 -12.64 8.11
C ALA A 104 -13.96 -13.91 8.97
N GLU A 105 -13.05 -14.78 8.55
CA GLU A 105 -12.75 -16.04 9.25
C GLU A 105 -11.70 -15.89 10.37
N LEU A 106 -11.11 -14.70 10.53
CA LEU A 106 -10.04 -14.48 11.51
C LEU A 106 -10.61 -14.15 12.90
N ALA A 107 -10.02 -14.76 13.94
CA ALA A 107 -10.38 -14.44 15.32
C ALA A 107 -9.93 -12.99 15.67
N PRO A 108 -10.81 -12.15 16.26
CA PRO A 108 -10.48 -10.75 16.56
C PRO A 108 -9.24 -10.57 17.44
N ASP A 109 -9.04 -11.46 18.42
CA ASP A 109 -7.89 -11.41 19.32
C ASP A 109 -6.57 -11.71 18.59
N ASP A 110 -6.59 -12.66 17.64
CA ASP A 110 -5.43 -12.99 16.81
C ASP A 110 -5.09 -11.85 15.84
N VAL A 111 -6.11 -11.19 15.27
CA VAL A 111 -5.92 -10.00 14.44
C VAL A 111 -5.28 -8.87 15.26
N ALA A 112 -5.81 -8.58 16.44
CA ALA A 112 -5.26 -7.54 17.31
C ALA A 112 -3.83 -7.87 17.79
N ALA A 113 -3.53 -9.13 18.08
CA ALA A 113 -2.17 -9.58 18.40
C ALA A 113 -1.22 -9.40 17.20
N THR A 114 -1.65 -9.80 16.02
CA THR A 114 -0.88 -9.67 14.77
C THR A 114 -0.60 -8.21 14.46
N GLU A 115 -1.59 -7.32 14.58
CA GLU A 115 -1.43 -5.87 14.39
C GLU A 115 -0.36 -5.29 15.31
N ARG A 116 -0.42 -5.60 16.61
CA ARG A 116 0.60 -5.14 17.58
C ARG A 116 2.01 -5.60 17.20
N VAL A 117 2.14 -6.87 16.82
CA VAL A 117 3.44 -7.45 16.47
C VAL A 117 4.01 -6.81 15.19
N LEU A 118 3.22 -6.75 14.11
CA LEU A 118 3.66 -6.19 12.83
C LEU A 118 3.97 -4.68 12.94
N THR A 119 3.19 -3.95 13.75
CA THR A 119 3.47 -2.54 14.05
C THR A 119 4.81 -2.39 14.77
N SER A 120 5.08 -3.25 15.78
CA SER A 120 6.36 -3.21 16.50
C SER A 120 7.55 -3.54 15.60
N VAL A 121 7.41 -4.55 14.73
CA VAL A 121 8.46 -4.91 13.76
C VAL A 121 8.73 -3.75 12.80
N THR A 122 7.68 -3.17 12.22
CA THR A 122 7.80 -2.03 11.30
C THR A 122 8.50 -0.84 11.95
N ALA A 123 8.13 -0.49 13.19
CA ALA A 123 8.76 0.62 13.92
C ALA A 123 10.25 0.36 14.20
N ARG A 124 10.62 -0.85 14.62
CA ARG A 124 12.01 -1.22 14.90
C ARG A 124 12.88 -1.19 13.64
N VAL A 125 12.37 -1.75 12.54
CA VAL A 125 13.08 -1.71 11.25
C VAL A 125 13.21 -0.28 10.74
N GLY A 126 12.16 0.55 10.91
CA GLY A 126 12.22 1.98 10.60
C GLY A 126 13.36 2.69 11.33
N GLY A 127 13.48 2.50 12.65
CA GLY A 127 14.58 3.08 13.42
C GLY A 127 15.97 2.60 13.00
N ILE A 128 16.10 1.35 12.56
CA ILE A 128 17.37 0.83 12.00
C ILE A 128 17.69 1.53 10.67
N LEU A 129 16.72 1.68 9.78
CA LEU A 129 16.92 2.36 8.49
C LEU A 129 17.30 3.83 8.66
N ASP A 130 16.65 4.52 9.61
CA ASP A 130 16.96 5.93 9.90
C ASP A 130 18.40 6.08 10.42
N ALA A 131 18.86 5.13 11.26
CA ALA A 131 20.24 5.09 11.74
C ALA A 131 21.28 4.72 10.67
N LEU A 132 20.88 4.04 9.59
CA LEU A 132 21.77 3.76 8.45
C LEU A 132 21.89 4.95 7.48
N ALA A 133 20.95 5.89 7.53
CA ALA A 133 20.91 7.08 6.68
C ALA A 133 21.60 8.31 7.32
N SER A 134 21.98 8.23 8.60
CA SER A 134 22.71 9.25 9.37
C SER A 134 24.22 9.06 9.32
#